data_AF-A0A1B8V2R1-F1
#
_entry.id   AF-A0A1B8V2R1-F1
#
_cell.length_a   1.000
_cell.length_b   1.000
_cell.length_c   1.000
_cell.angle_alpha   90.00
_cell.angle_beta   90.00
_cell.angle_gamma   90.00
#
_symmetry.space_group_name_H-M   'P 1'
#
loop_
_entity.id
_entity.type
_entity.pdbx_description
1 polymer ?
#
loop_
_entity_poly.entity_id
_entity_poly.type
_entity_poly.pdbx_seq_one_letter_code
_entity_poly.pdbx_strand_id
1 'polypeptide(L)'
;MSADPESFANAYQNALVAVALPAFARASEFARQHGLECSVELLDGRRDLPELSLKVRNSCRDTECICRISADPQTQRLCHENRCGETDADVKQVIGSIASLNELVLDTRLLEFFQSAFALHLDYASSRHASSFW
;
A
#
# COMPACT_ATOMS: atom_id res chain seq x y z
N MET A 1 22.14 -11.28 -17.32
CA MET A 1 22.01 -11.82 -15.95
C MET A 1 20.52 -12.05 -15.72
N SER A 2 20.06 -13.30 -15.82
CA SER A 2 18.67 -13.63 -15.52
C SER A 2 18.49 -13.44 -14.02
N ALA A 3 17.72 -12.43 -13.63
CA ALA A 3 17.40 -12.21 -12.24
C ALA A 3 16.57 -13.40 -11.75
N ASP A 4 17.08 -14.07 -10.72
CA ASP A 4 16.49 -15.30 -10.19
C ASP A 4 15.10 -15.01 -9.58
N PRO A 5 14.02 -15.69 -10.02
CA PRO A 5 12.67 -15.47 -9.53
C PRO A 5 12.50 -15.73 -8.02
N GLU A 6 13.27 -16.68 -7.47
CA GLU A 6 13.26 -17.01 -6.04
C GLU A 6 13.93 -15.89 -5.23
N SER A 7 15.01 -15.31 -5.76
CA SER A 7 15.66 -14.12 -5.19
C SER A 7 14.70 -12.93 -5.12
N PHE A 8 13.91 -12.69 -6.17
CA PHE A 8 12.90 -11.64 -6.17
C PHE A 8 11.77 -11.93 -5.16
N ALA A 9 11.26 -13.16 -5.13
CA ALA A 9 10.20 -13.56 -4.19
C ALA A 9 10.61 -13.33 -2.74
N ASN A 10 11.82 -13.78 -2.36
CA ASN A 10 12.36 -13.60 -1.02
C ASN A 10 12.57 -12.12 -0.69
N ALA A 11 13.14 -11.35 -1.61
CA ALA A 11 13.33 -9.91 -1.41
C ALA A 11 11.98 -9.19 -1.24
N TYR A 12 10.98 -9.55 -2.04
CA TYR A 12 9.64 -8.97 -1.96
C TYR A 12 8.98 -9.28 -0.62
N GLN A 13 8.95 -10.54 -0.20
CA GLN A 13 8.37 -10.93 1.10
C GLN A 13 9.04 -10.21 2.27
N ASN A 14 10.38 -10.13 2.25
CA ASN A 14 11.14 -9.40 3.26
C ASN A 14 10.78 -7.90 3.27
N ALA A 15 10.72 -7.25 2.11
CA ALA A 15 10.33 -5.84 2.02
C ALA A 15 8.87 -5.60 2.44
N LEU A 16 7.96 -6.53 2.10
CA LEU A 16 6.56 -6.46 2.47
C LEU A 16 6.39 -6.49 3.99
N VAL A 17 7.07 -7.40 4.69
CA VAL A 17 6.99 -7.54 6.15
C VAL A 17 7.77 -6.44 6.87
N ALA A 18 8.98 -6.11 6.41
CA ALA A 18 9.86 -5.18 7.12
C ALA A 18 9.50 -3.71 6.89
N VAL A 19 8.89 -3.37 5.75
CA VAL A 19 8.64 -1.98 5.33
C VAL A 19 7.16 -1.71 5.13
N ALA A 20 6.49 -2.49 4.27
CA ALA A 20 5.13 -2.18 3.85
C ALA A 20 4.09 -2.41 4.95
N LEU A 21 4.18 -3.54 5.65
CA LEU A 21 3.26 -3.91 6.71
C LEU A 21 3.27 -2.88 7.86
N PRO A 22 4.43 -2.43 8.39
CA PRO A 22 4.47 -1.34 9.36
C PRO A 22 3.86 -0.03 8.86
N ALA A 23 4.11 0.34 7.59
CA ALA A 23 3.55 1.56 7.00
C ALA A 23 2.02 1.50 6.93
N PHE A 24 1.47 0.36 6.48
CA PHE A 24 0.04 0.12 6.40
C PHE A 24 -0.61 0.05 7.78
N ALA A 25 0.04 -0.60 8.76
CA ALA A 25 -0.43 -0.68 10.14
C ALA A 25 -0.54 0.72 10.79
N ARG A 26 0.47 1.57 10.61
CA ARG A 26 0.43 2.97 11.08
C ARG A 26 -0.71 3.75 10.45
N ALA A 27 -0.87 3.66 9.13
CA ALA A 27 -1.94 4.34 8.42
C ALA A 27 -3.32 3.85 8.87
N SER A 28 -3.47 2.55 9.12
CA SER A 28 -4.70 1.97 9.65
C SER A 28 -5.02 2.43 11.06
N GLU A 29 -4.03 2.50 11.95
CA GLU A 29 -4.20 3.04 13.28
C GLU A 29 -4.63 4.51 13.25
N PHE A 30 -3.93 5.33 12.46
CA PHE A 30 -4.27 6.73 12.29
C PHE A 30 -5.68 6.92 11.73
N ALA A 31 -6.05 6.20 10.68
CA ALA A 31 -7.40 6.23 10.10
C ALA A 31 -8.48 5.90 11.14
N ARG A 32 -8.26 4.88 11.98
CA ARG A 32 -9.17 4.48 13.05
C ARG A 32 -9.30 5.54 14.14
N GLN A 33 -8.21 6.19 14.52
CA GLN A 33 -8.23 7.33 15.47
C GLN A 33 -9.04 8.52 14.93
N HIS A 34 -9.14 8.64 13.60
CA HIS A 34 -9.94 9.66 12.92
C HIS A 34 -11.34 9.18 12.50
N GLY A 35 -11.84 8.08 13.07
CA GLY A 35 -13.21 7.62 12.90
C GLY A 35 -13.50 6.85 11.61
N LEU A 36 -12.47 6.46 10.86
CA LEU A 36 -12.62 5.54 9.72
C LEU A 36 -12.55 4.09 10.20
N GLU A 37 -13.33 3.23 9.55
CA GLU A 37 -13.12 1.79 9.67
C GLU A 37 -11.95 1.41 8.78
N CYS A 38 -10.93 0.77 9.35
CA CYS A 38 -9.75 0.38 8.58
C CYS A 38 -9.17 -0.94 9.06
N SER A 39 -8.82 -1.80 8.11
CA SER A 39 -8.12 -3.07 8.35
C SER A 39 -6.92 -3.23 7.41
N VAL A 40 -5.93 -3.97 7.89
CA VAL A 40 -4.77 -4.43 7.10
C VAL A 40 -4.85 -5.94 6.99
N GLU A 41 -4.78 -6.44 5.77
CA GLU A 41 -4.87 -7.87 5.47
C GLU A 41 -3.68 -8.29 4.62
N LEU A 42 -3.07 -9.42 5.00
CA LEU A 42 -2.13 -10.14 4.16
C LEU A 42 -2.90 -11.28 3.48
N LEU A 43 -2.99 -11.24 2.16
CA LEU A 43 -3.78 -12.16 1.35
C LEU A 43 -2.86 -13.08 0.54
N ASP A 44 -3.34 -14.29 0.26
CA ASP A 44 -2.70 -15.15 -0.74
C ASP A 44 -2.86 -14.49 -2.12
N GLY A 45 -1.73 -14.14 -2.73
CA GLY A 45 -1.71 -13.43 -4.00
C GLY A 45 -1.41 -14.32 -5.19
N ARG A 46 -1.05 -13.68 -6.29
CA ARG A 46 -0.72 -14.37 -7.54
C ARG A 46 0.54 -15.23 -7.39
N ARG A 47 0.42 -16.54 -7.64
CA ARG A 47 1.55 -17.50 -7.67
C ARG A 47 2.37 -17.49 -6.38
N ASP A 48 1.66 -17.61 -5.26
CA ASP A 48 2.24 -17.80 -3.92
C ASP A 48 3.04 -16.58 -3.39
N LEU A 49 2.97 -15.43 -4.06
CA LEU A 49 3.44 -14.17 -3.49
C LEU A 49 2.29 -13.49 -2.74
N PRO A 50 2.48 -13.09 -1.47
CA PRO A 50 1.43 -12.45 -0.70
C PRO A 50 1.09 -11.06 -1.24
N GLU A 51 -0.16 -10.65 -1.05
CA GLU A 51 -0.62 -9.28 -1.29
C GLU A 51 -0.87 -8.60 0.04
N LEU A 52 -0.47 -7.34 0.17
CA LEU A 52 -0.79 -6.52 1.34
C LEU A 52 -1.90 -5.54 0.96
N SER A 53 -3.00 -5.57 1.70
CA SER A 53 -4.18 -4.76 1.43
C SER A 53 -4.55 -3.92 2.65
N LEU A 54 -4.79 -2.64 2.43
CA LEU A 54 -5.38 -1.70 3.37
C LEU A 54 -6.80 -1.41 2.90
N LYS A 55 -7.78 -1.84 3.67
CA LYS A 55 -9.20 -1.59 3.43
C LYS A 55 -9.65 -0.45 4.32
N VAL A 56 -10.32 0.54 3.75
CA VAL A 56 -10.76 1.73 4.48
C VAL A 56 -12.19 2.06 4.08
N ARG A 57 -13.04 2.31 5.07
CA ARG A 57 -14.44 2.69 4.86
C ARG A 57 -14.82 3.81 5.82
N ASN A 58 -15.64 4.73 5.34
CA ASN A 58 -16.32 5.68 6.22
C ASN A 58 -17.60 5.00 6.72
N SER A 59 -17.94 5.14 8.00
CA SER A 59 -19.16 4.57 8.58
C SER A 59 -20.45 4.97 7.84
N CYS A 60 -20.44 6.08 7.10
CA CYS A 60 -21.56 6.55 6.28
C CYS A 60 -21.48 6.12 4.80
N ARG A 61 -20.46 5.37 4.38
CA ARG A 61 -20.31 4.83 3.03
C ARG A 61 -20.45 3.30 3.05
N ASP A 62 -21.15 2.79 2.05
CA ASP A 62 -21.32 1.35 1.86
C ASP A 62 -20.07 0.71 1.23
N THR A 63 -19.41 1.40 0.30
CA THR A 63 -18.26 0.86 -0.43
C THR A 63 -16.94 1.11 0.29
N GLU A 64 -16.13 0.07 0.45
CA GLU A 64 -14.75 0.17 0.90
C GLU A 64 -13.82 0.74 -0.19
N CYS A 65 -12.82 1.50 0.22
CA CYS A 65 -11.69 1.88 -0.60
C CYS A 65 -10.51 0.99 -0.24
N ILE A 66 -9.75 0.55 -1.24
CA ILE A 66 -8.67 -0.41 -1.08
C ILE A 66 -7.36 0.23 -1.59
N CYS A 67 -6.31 0.16 -0.78
CA CYS A 67 -4.93 0.40 -1.19
C CYS A 67 -4.17 -0.93 -1.09
N ARG A 68 -3.59 -1.42 -2.18
CA ARG A 68 -3.04 -2.77 -2.27
C ARG A 68 -1.67 -2.79 -2.93
N ILE A 69 -0.82 -3.67 -2.43
CA ILE A 69 0.48 -4.00 -3.02
C ILE A 69 0.47 -5.48 -3.40
N SER A 70 0.78 -5.74 -4.67
CA SER A 70 0.96 -7.09 -5.20
C SER A 70 2.24 -7.17 -6.05
N ALA A 71 2.68 -8.39 -6.31
CA ALA A 71 3.88 -8.65 -7.10
C ALA A 71 3.61 -9.68 -8.19
N ASP A 72 4.32 -9.56 -9.31
CA ASP A 72 4.35 -10.57 -10.36
C ASP A 72 5.77 -11.18 -10.45
N PRO A 73 5.95 -12.46 -10.10
CA PRO A 73 7.26 -13.10 -10.09
C PRO A 73 7.85 -13.32 -11.50
N GLN A 74 7.03 -13.35 -12.55
CA GLN A 74 7.52 -13.51 -13.93
C GLN A 74 8.13 -12.22 -14.46
N THR A 75 7.48 -11.10 -14.16
CA THR A 75 7.95 -9.78 -14.61
C THR A 75 8.89 -9.13 -13.61
N GLN A 76 8.95 -9.65 -12.37
CA GLN A 76 9.69 -9.08 -11.25
C GLN A 76 9.32 -7.61 -10.99
N ARG A 77 8.01 -7.33 -11.10
CA ARG A 77 7.43 -6.00 -10.88
C ARG A 77 6.44 -6.05 -9.75
N LEU A 78 6.28 -4.90 -9.11
CA LEU A 78 5.25 -4.63 -8.13
C LEU A 78 4.13 -3.83 -8.76
N CYS A 79 2.90 -4.12 -8.37
CA CYS A 79 1.75 -3.29 -8.65
C CYS A 79 1.30 -2.65 -7.34
N HIS A 80 1.20 -1.32 -7.36
CA HIS A 80 0.52 -0.59 -6.30
C HIS A 80 -0.81 -0.09 -6.82
N GLU A 81 -1.89 -0.51 -6.18
CA GLU A 81 -3.26 -0.27 -6.63
C GLU A 81 -4.05 0.51 -5.59
N ASN A 82 -4.81 1.50 -6.05
CA ASN A 82 -5.84 2.17 -5.26
C ASN A 82 -7.19 1.99 -5.97
N ARG A 83 -8.20 1.49 -5.27
CA ARG A 83 -9.58 1.40 -5.75
C ARG A 83 -10.49 2.14 -4.78
N CYS A 84 -11.14 3.19 -5.26
CA CYS A 84 -12.09 3.99 -4.48
C CYS A 84 -13.35 4.23 -5.31
N GLY A 85 -14.19 3.21 -5.45
CA GLY A 85 -15.35 3.21 -6.32
C GLY A 85 -15.84 1.79 -6.60
N GLU A 86 -16.97 1.68 -7.29
CA GLU A 86 -17.61 0.39 -7.58
C GLU A 86 -17.13 -0.23 -8.90
N THR A 87 -16.48 0.57 -9.76
CA THR A 87 -16.13 0.15 -11.12
C THR A 87 -14.63 -0.03 -11.30
N ASP A 88 -14.25 -0.82 -12.31
CA ASP A 88 -12.84 -0.98 -12.68
C ASP A 88 -12.21 0.32 -13.21
N ALA A 89 -13.01 1.28 -13.68
CA ALA A 89 -12.53 2.59 -14.09
C ALA A 89 -11.99 3.43 -12.91
N ASP A 90 -12.38 3.09 -11.68
CA ASP A 90 -11.95 3.76 -10.45
C ASP A 90 -10.62 3.21 -9.92
N VAL A 91 -10.07 2.18 -10.58
CA VAL A 91 -8.82 1.53 -10.19
C VAL A 91 -7.62 2.30 -10.76
N LYS A 92 -6.76 2.78 -9.87
CA LYS A 92 -5.49 3.42 -10.21
C LYS A 92 -4.34 2.47 -9.89
N GLN A 93 -3.59 2.06 -10.90
CA GLN A 93 -2.42 1.18 -10.76
C GLN A 93 -1.13 1.90 -11.13
N VAL A 94 -0.08 1.63 -10.36
CA VAL A 94 1.29 2.06 -10.67
C VAL A 94 2.20 0.84 -10.60
N ILE A 95 2.90 0.56 -11.70
CA ILE A 95 3.84 -0.56 -11.79
C ILE A 95 5.25 -0.07 -11.47
N GLY A 96 5.87 -0.67 -10.46
CA GLY A 96 7.19 -0.32 -9.95
C GLY A 96 8.16 -1.50 -9.89
N SER A 97 9.42 -1.20 -9.60
CA SER A 97 10.38 -2.22 -9.15
C SER A 97 10.27 -2.43 -7.65
N ILE A 98 10.97 -3.43 -7.12
CA ILE A 98 11.03 -3.67 -5.67
C ILE A 98 11.56 -2.48 -4.87
N ALA A 99 12.41 -1.63 -5.48
CA ALA A 99 12.91 -0.42 -4.85
C ALA A 99 11.80 0.60 -4.49
N SER A 100 10.60 0.46 -5.06
CA SER A 100 9.42 1.25 -4.68
C SER A 100 8.80 0.84 -3.34
N LEU A 101 9.17 -0.32 -2.77
CA LEU A 101 8.84 -0.70 -1.39
C LEU A 101 9.82 -0.06 -0.41
N ASN A 102 9.77 1.27 -0.33
CA ASN A 102 10.49 2.03 0.67
C ASN A 102 9.52 2.96 1.39
N GLU A 103 9.88 3.37 2.60
CA GLU A 103 9.00 4.14 3.47
C GLU A 103 8.53 5.46 2.84
N LEU A 104 9.41 6.19 2.13
CA LEU A 104 9.06 7.47 1.51
C LEU A 104 7.98 7.31 0.42
N VAL A 105 8.15 6.32 -0.46
CA VAL A 105 7.18 6.04 -1.52
C VAL A 105 5.85 5.58 -0.92
N LEU A 106 5.89 4.72 0.10
CA LEU A 106 4.68 4.22 0.75
C LEU A 106 3.95 5.32 1.51
N ASP A 107 4.65 6.14 2.29
CA ASP A 107 4.09 7.28 3.02
C ASP A 107 3.43 8.27 2.04
N THR A 108 4.09 8.58 0.91
CA THR A 108 3.53 9.43 -0.15
C THR A 108 2.24 8.85 -0.74
N ARG A 109 2.24 7.56 -1.11
CA ARG A 109 1.06 6.93 -1.73
C ARG A 109 -0.10 6.76 -0.75
N LEU A 110 0.19 6.45 0.51
CA LEU A 110 -0.83 6.39 1.56
C LEU A 110 -1.42 7.78 1.78
N LEU A 111 -0.58 8.82 1.85
CA LEU A 111 -1.05 10.21 1.98
C LEU A 111 -2.00 10.59 0.83
N GLU A 112 -1.60 10.33 -0.43
CA GLU A 112 -2.43 10.60 -1.60
C GLU A 112 -3.76 9.82 -1.58
N PHE A 113 -3.72 8.56 -1.16
CA PHE A 113 -4.90 7.70 -1.03
C PHE A 113 -5.89 8.27 0.00
N PHE A 114 -5.43 8.54 1.22
CA PHE A 114 -6.28 9.05 2.29
C PHE A 114 -6.81 10.46 2.00
N GLN A 115 -5.97 11.32 1.43
CA GLN A 115 -6.38 12.67 1.08
C GLN A 115 -7.43 12.66 -0.04
N SER A 116 -7.24 11.84 -1.07
CA SER A 116 -8.17 11.79 -2.21
C SER A 116 -9.50 11.12 -1.86
N ALA A 117 -9.46 10.02 -1.09
CA ALA A 117 -10.65 9.21 -0.83
C ALA A 117 -11.45 9.67 0.41
N PHE A 118 -10.79 10.27 1.39
CA PHE A 118 -11.38 10.58 2.70
C PHE A 118 -11.15 12.02 3.16
N ALA A 119 -10.46 12.86 2.39
CA ALA A 119 -10.01 14.18 2.80
C ALA A 119 -9.19 14.17 4.13
N LEU A 120 -8.53 13.04 4.42
CA LEU A 120 -7.73 12.85 5.62
C LEU A 120 -6.25 13.08 5.30
N HIS A 121 -5.61 13.98 6.03
CA HIS A 121 -4.18 14.24 5.92
C HIS A 121 -3.41 13.41 6.96
N LEU A 122 -2.34 12.72 6.55
CA LEU A 122 -1.52 11.89 7.43
C LEU A 122 -0.35 12.73 7.98
N ASP A 123 -0.57 13.50 9.04
CA ASP A 123 0.40 14.46 9.58
C ASP A 123 1.77 13.83 9.92
N TYR A 124 1.78 12.56 10.33
CA TYR A 124 3.00 11.82 10.64
C TYR A 124 3.86 11.56 9.40
N ALA A 125 3.25 11.36 8.23
CA ALA A 125 3.96 11.12 6.98
C ALA A 125 4.66 12.40 6.50
N SER A 126 3.95 13.53 6.56
CA SER A 126 4.47 14.85 6.24
C SER A 126 5.67 15.24 7.13
N SER A 127 5.58 14.93 8.43
CA SER A 127 6.68 15.17 9.39
C SER A 127 7.93 14.36 9.06
N ARG A 128 7.75 13.11 8.62
CA ARG A 128 8.85 12.21 8.26
C ARG A 128 9.55 12.64 6.99
N HIS A 129 8.78 13.08 5.99
CA HIS A 129 9.32 13.63 4.75
C HIS A 129 10.22 14.83 5.03
N ALA A 130 9.79 15.76 5.90
CA ALA A 130 10.59 16.92 6.28
C ALA A 130 11.93 16.54 6.94
N SER A 131 11.94 15.48 7.75
CA SER A 131 13.17 14.98 8.41
C SER A 131 14.12 14.19 7.50
N SER A 132 13.68 13.72 6.33
CA SER A 132 14.54 12.97 5.39
C SER A 132 15.32 13.84 4.40
N PHE A 133 15.16 15.16 4.44
CA PHE A 133 15.85 16.13 3.57
C PHE A 133 17.13 16.76 4.17
N TRP A 134 17.56 16.34 5.36
CA TRP A 134 18.74 16.89 6.06
C TRP A 134 19.85 15.85 6.24
#